data_AF-F7A1G4-F1
#
_entry.id   AF-F7A1G4-F1
#
_cell.length_a   1.000
_cell.length_b   1.000
_cell.length_c   1.000
_cell.angle_alpha   90.00
_cell.angle_beta   90.00
_cell.angle_gamma   90.00
#
_symmetry.space_group_name_H-M   'P 1'
#
loop_
_entity.id
_entity.type
_entity.pdbx_description
1 polymer ?
#
loop_
_entity_poly.entity_id
_entity_poly.type
_entity_poly.pdbx_seq_one_letter_code
_entity_poly.pdbx_strand_id
1 'polypeptide(L)'
;MRALRDMNLPKFIFEDVPLFLGLIGDLFPGLDCPRVRYPNFNDAVEDAILGNNYVLLENQVDKVVQLYETMMTRHTTMIVGPTGGGKSVVINTLAQAQTKLGLNTKMHIINSKAMTVIELYGILDPITRDWTDGVLSNIFREVNKPTEKKEKRYILFDGDVDALWVENMNSVMDDNKLLTLANGERIRLQGHCALLFEVGDLQYASPATVSRAGMVYVDPKNLNYDPYWQKWISLRSSKIEQDLLNKLYTKYTIPCIDLVYEGLVDGRQGKPLKLIVPQTNLNMLTQLCMMLNALLEEYKVD
;
A
#
# COMPACT_ATOMS: atom_id res chain seq x y z
N MET A 1 10.32 -15.86 20.18
CA MET A 1 10.56 -15.89 18.73
C MET A 1 9.42 -15.26 17.92
N ARG A 2 8.18 -15.74 18.02
CA ARG A 2 7.06 -15.25 17.19
C ARG A 2 6.87 -13.72 17.19
N ALA A 3 6.80 -13.08 18.36
CA ALA A 3 6.70 -11.62 18.43
C ALA A 3 7.88 -10.91 17.75
N LEU A 4 9.10 -11.43 17.91
CA LEU A 4 10.30 -10.88 17.29
C LEU A 4 10.26 -11.03 15.76
N ARG A 5 9.76 -12.15 15.25
CA ARG A 5 9.58 -12.35 13.81
C ARG A 5 8.49 -11.46 13.25
N ASP A 6 7.28 -11.54 13.80
CA ASP A 6 6.08 -10.90 13.26
C ASP A 6 6.17 -9.36 13.35
N MET A 7 6.88 -8.79 14.34
CA MET A 7 7.10 -7.33 14.43
C MET A 7 8.20 -6.79 13.50
N ASN A 8 9.08 -7.65 12.97
CA ASN A 8 10.22 -7.22 12.15
C ASN A 8 10.06 -7.58 10.68
N LEU A 9 9.44 -8.72 10.34
CA LEU A 9 9.19 -9.11 8.94
C LEU A 9 8.51 -8.02 8.09
N PRO A 10 7.51 -7.27 8.59
CA PRO A 10 6.90 -6.21 7.80
C PRO A 10 7.86 -5.07 7.46
N LYS A 11 8.97 -4.92 8.21
CA LYS A 11 9.93 -3.82 8.06
C LYS A 11 11.03 -4.09 7.04
N PHE A 12 11.16 -5.33 6.58
CA PHE A 12 12.26 -5.75 5.72
C PHE A 12 11.90 -5.69 4.24
N ILE A 13 12.90 -5.37 3.42
CA ILE A 13 12.85 -5.50 1.96
C ILE A 13 13.06 -6.97 1.55
N PHE A 14 12.80 -7.29 0.28
CA PHE A 14 12.85 -8.67 -0.21
C PHE A 14 14.17 -9.39 0.09
N GLU A 15 15.29 -8.69 -0.06
CA GLU A 15 16.65 -9.25 0.09
C GLU A 15 17.03 -9.54 1.55
N ASP A 16 16.42 -8.82 2.51
CA ASP A 16 16.73 -8.94 3.93
C ASP A 16 15.93 -10.05 4.63
N VAL A 17 14.77 -10.43 4.08
CA VAL A 17 13.89 -11.45 4.68
C VAL A 17 14.60 -12.81 4.85
N PRO A 18 15.30 -13.37 3.83
CA PRO A 18 16.01 -14.64 3.99
C PRO A 18 17.15 -14.56 5.01
N LEU A 19 17.88 -13.44 5.05
CA LEU A 19 18.97 -13.23 6.01
C LEU A 19 18.43 -13.21 7.44
N PHE A 20 17.34 -12.47 7.66
CA PHE A 20 16.68 -12.42 8.97
C PHE A 20 16.17 -13.79 9.40
N LEU A 21 15.51 -14.55 8.51
CA LEU A 21 15.02 -15.89 8.83
C LEU A 21 16.17 -16.87 9.13
N GLY A 22 17.30 -16.74 8.42
CA GLY A 22 18.53 -17.49 8.71
C GLY A 22 19.05 -17.21 10.13
N LEU A 23 19.17 -15.93 10.49
CA LEU A 23 19.57 -15.52 11.85
C LEU A 23 18.61 -16.04 12.93
N ILE A 24 17.31 -16.06 12.65
CA ILE A 24 16.32 -16.64 13.58
C ILE A 24 16.53 -18.14 13.74
N GLY A 25 16.80 -18.86 12.65
CA GLY A 25 17.10 -20.29 12.67
C GLY A 25 18.36 -20.60 13.49
N ASP A 26 19.40 -19.79 13.36
CA ASP A 26 20.65 -19.94 14.10
C ASP A 26 20.49 -19.63 15.60
N LEU A 27 19.72 -18.59 15.94
CA LEU A 27 19.49 -18.18 17.33
C LEU A 27 18.49 -19.08 18.08
N PHE A 28 17.56 -19.71 17.36
CA PHE A 28 16.47 -20.52 17.93
C PHE A 28 16.34 -21.87 17.20
N PRO A 29 17.36 -22.74 17.26
CA PRO A 29 17.35 -24.00 16.53
C PRO A 29 16.23 -24.94 17.01
N GLY A 30 15.54 -25.60 16.08
CA GLY A 30 14.50 -26.60 16.37
C GLY A 30 13.16 -26.04 16.86
N LEU A 31 12.99 -24.71 16.87
CA LEU A 31 11.72 -24.06 17.18
C LEU A 31 11.00 -23.69 15.89
N ASP A 32 9.93 -24.40 15.56
CA ASP A 32 9.04 -23.99 14.48
C ASP A 32 8.02 -22.98 15.00
N CYS A 33 7.96 -21.80 14.38
CA CYS A 33 6.90 -20.83 14.62
C CYS A 33 5.93 -20.83 13.43
N PRO A 34 4.86 -21.62 13.42
CA PRO A 34 3.88 -21.54 12.35
C PRO A 34 3.28 -20.13 12.28
N ARG A 35 2.95 -19.68 11.07
CA ARG A 35 2.25 -18.41 10.87
C ARG A 35 0.81 -18.57 11.33
N VAL A 36 0.31 -17.63 12.15
CA VAL A 36 -1.08 -17.67 12.56
C VAL A 36 -1.94 -17.12 11.45
N ARG A 37 -2.88 -17.94 11.00
CA ARG A 37 -4.01 -17.50 10.19
C ARG A 37 -5.09 -16.94 11.11
N TYR A 38 -5.77 -15.91 10.64
CA TYR A 38 -7.02 -15.41 11.21
C TYR A 38 -8.13 -15.87 10.26
N PRO A 39 -8.71 -17.08 10.42
CA PRO A 39 -9.48 -17.74 9.36
C PRO A 39 -10.53 -16.82 8.73
N ASN A 40 -11.41 -16.26 9.54
CA ASN A 40 -12.46 -15.34 9.07
C ASN A 40 -11.90 -14.09 8.35
N PHE A 41 -10.75 -13.56 8.79
CA PHE A 41 -10.13 -12.39 8.18
C PHE A 41 -9.39 -12.73 6.89
N ASN A 42 -8.65 -13.84 6.88
CA ASN A 42 -8.01 -14.35 5.68
C ASN A 42 -9.06 -14.61 4.59
N ASP A 43 -10.14 -15.32 4.91
CA ASP A 43 -11.22 -15.60 3.96
C ASP A 43 -11.84 -14.30 3.41
N ALA A 44 -12.10 -13.32 4.29
CA ALA A 44 -12.63 -12.01 3.87
C ALA A 44 -11.65 -11.22 2.98
N VAL A 45 -10.34 -11.35 3.20
CA VAL A 45 -9.28 -10.76 2.36
C VAL A 45 -9.24 -11.44 1.00
N GLU A 46 -9.23 -12.77 0.96
CA GLU A 46 -9.24 -13.54 -0.28
C GLU A 46 -10.49 -13.20 -1.12
N ASP A 47 -11.66 -13.16 -0.49
CA ASP A 47 -12.91 -12.76 -1.15
C ASP A 47 -12.89 -11.31 -1.63
N ALA A 48 -12.22 -10.39 -0.92
CA ALA A 48 -12.10 -8.99 -1.35
C ALA A 48 -11.17 -8.84 -2.56
N ILE A 49 -10.08 -9.61 -2.61
CA ILE A 49 -9.17 -9.67 -3.76
C ILE A 49 -9.92 -10.20 -4.99
N LEU A 50 -10.59 -11.35 -4.85
CA LEU A 50 -11.35 -11.98 -5.93
C LEU A 50 -12.53 -11.12 -6.38
N GLY A 51 -13.24 -10.47 -5.45
CA GLY A 51 -14.36 -9.57 -5.76
C GLY A 51 -13.98 -8.35 -6.61
N ASN A 52 -12.70 -7.95 -6.62
CA ASN A 52 -12.17 -6.88 -7.48
C ASN A 52 -11.48 -7.41 -8.75
N ASN A 53 -11.67 -8.70 -9.09
CA ASN A 53 -11.03 -9.39 -10.20
C ASN A 53 -9.50 -9.34 -10.16
N TYR A 54 -8.89 -9.33 -8.97
CA TYR A 54 -7.46 -9.49 -8.82
C TYR A 54 -7.08 -10.97 -8.74
N VAL A 55 -5.85 -11.29 -9.15
CA VAL A 55 -5.27 -12.61 -8.93
C VAL A 55 -4.94 -12.77 -7.45
N LEU A 56 -5.28 -13.93 -6.89
CA LEU A 56 -4.92 -14.27 -5.52
C LEU A 56 -3.42 -14.59 -5.43
N LEU A 57 -2.69 -13.75 -4.69
CA LEU A 57 -1.26 -13.92 -4.45
C LEU A 57 -1.02 -14.01 -2.95
N GLU A 58 -0.41 -15.11 -2.50
CA GLU A 58 -0.15 -15.33 -1.07
C GLU A 58 0.66 -14.19 -0.46
N ASN A 59 1.65 -13.67 -1.18
CA ASN A 59 2.46 -12.53 -0.73
C ASN A 59 1.63 -11.26 -0.49
N GLN A 60 0.61 -10.99 -1.32
CA GLN A 60 -0.26 -9.83 -1.14
C GLN A 60 -1.22 -10.04 0.05
N VAL A 61 -1.80 -11.24 0.18
CA VAL A 61 -2.61 -11.61 1.35
C VAL A 61 -1.78 -11.48 2.64
N ASP A 62 -0.52 -11.93 2.59
CA ASP A 62 0.44 -11.82 3.69
C ASP A 62 0.62 -10.35 4.10
N LYS A 63 0.80 -9.45 3.14
CA LYS A 63 0.95 -8.00 3.39
C LYS A 63 -0.31 -7.34 3.95
N VAL A 64 -1.50 -7.77 3.52
CA VAL A 64 -2.76 -7.28 4.11
C VAL A 64 -2.87 -7.69 5.58
N VAL A 65 -2.49 -8.92 5.92
CA VAL A 65 -2.46 -9.41 7.31
C VAL A 65 -1.40 -8.67 8.13
N GLN A 66 -0.19 -8.48 7.60
CA GLN A 66 0.87 -7.71 8.27
C GLN A 66 0.42 -6.27 8.57
N LEU A 67 -0.28 -5.64 7.62
CA LEU A 67 -0.86 -4.31 7.82
C LEU A 67 -1.93 -4.32 8.92
N TYR A 68 -2.84 -5.30 8.90
CA TYR A 68 -3.86 -5.45 9.94
C TYR A 68 -3.23 -5.60 11.33
N GLU A 69 -2.27 -6.52 11.50
CA GLU A 69 -1.56 -6.74 12.76
C GLU A 69 -0.82 -5.49 13.23
N THR A 70 -0.16 -4.77 12.31
CA THR A 70 0.54 -3.52 12.61
C THR A 70 -0.44 -2.46 13.11
N MET A 71 -1.59 -2.30 12.45
CA MET A 71 -2.64 -1.34 12.85
C MET A 71 -3.33 -1.69 14.18
N MET A 72 -3.30 -2.96 14.61
CA MET A 72 -3.79 -3.33 15.95
C MET A 72 -2.88 -2.80 17.06
N THR A 73 -1.58 -2.64 16.78
CA THR A 73 -0.59 -2.20 17.77
C THR A 73 -0.27 -0.70 17.68
N ARG A 74 -0.36 -0.11 16.49
CA ARG A 74 -0.07 1.30 16.22
C ARG A 74 -1.25 1.96 15.54
N HIS A 75 -1.68 3.12 16.04
CA HIS A 75 -2.73 3.92 15.39
C HIS A 75 -2.23 4.67 14.16
N THR A 76 -0.91 4.77 14.00
CA THR A 76 -0.26 5.34 12.81
C THR A 76 0.57 4.28 12.12
N THR A 77 0.33 4.05 10.83
CA THR A 77 1.08 3.06 10.04
C THR A 77 1.48 3.63 8.68
N MET A 78 2.72 3.41 8.26
CA MET A 78 3.24 3.77 6.95
C MET A 78 3.45 2.51 6.11
N ILE A 79 2.94 2.55 4.89
CA ILE A 79 3.08 1.51 3.88
C ILE A 79 4.03 2.06 2.84
N VAL A 80 5.22 1.45 2.78
CA VAL A 80 6.38 2.00 2.08
C VAL A 80 6.75 1.11 0.92
N GLY A 81 7.00 1.71 -0.23
CA GLY A 81 7.59 1.00 -1.35
C GLY A 81 7.39 1.73 -2.65
N PRO A 82 8.12 1.35 -3.71
CA PRO A 82 8.01 1.96 -5.02
C PRO A 82 6.58 1.93 -5.58
N THR A 83 6.32 2.81 -6.55
CA THR A 83 5.11 2.77 -7.38
C THR A 83 4.97 1.41 -8.06
N GLY A 84 3.73 0.92 -8.17
CA GLY A 84 3.46 -0.39 -8.78
C GLY A 84 3.64 -1.59 -7.85
N GLY A 85 3.99 -1.38 -6.56
CA GLY A 85 4.08 -2.48 -5.58
C GLY A 85 2.74 -3.03 -5.06
N GLY A 86 1.60 -2.43 -5.45
CA GLY A 86 0.28 -2.85 -4.98
C GLY A 86 -0.14 -2.28 -3.61
N LYS A 87 0.55 -1.24 -3.11
CA LYS A 87 0.25 -0.59 -1.82
C LYS A 87 -1.24 -0.19 -1.68
N SER A 88 -1.78 0.53 -2.65
CA SER A 88 -3.19 0.93 -2.64
C SER A 88 -4.14 -0.28 -2.68
N VAL A 89 -3.76 -1.37 -3.36
CA VAL A 89 -4.54 -2.63 -3.36
C VAL A 89 -4.55 -3.24 -1.95
N VAL A 90 -3.40 -3.29 -1.26
CA VAL A 90 -3.31 -3.78 0.12
C VAL A 90 -4.21 -2.98 1.06
N ILE A 91 -4.17 -1.64 0.99
CA ILE A 91 -4.97 -0.74 1.84
C ILE A 91 -6.46 -0.91 1.57
N ASN A 92 -6.85 -0.88 0.30
CA ASN A 92 -8.25 -1.01 -0.09
C ASN A 92 -8.81 -2.39 0.27
N THR A 93 -8.02 -3.45 0.06
CA THR A 93 -8.40 -4.83 0.43
C THR A 93 -8.62 -4.95 1.93
N LEU A 94 -7.75 -4.34 2.75
CA LEU A 94 -7.93 -4.31 4.21
C LEU A 94 -9.28 -3.67 4.61
N ALA A 95 -9.59 -2.49 4.06
CA ALA A 95 -10.83 -1.78 4.37
C ALA A 95 -12.08 -2.57 3.94
N GLN A 96 -12.03 -3.21 2.77
CA GLN A 96 -13.11 -4.06 2.27
C GLN A 96 -13.29 -5.32 3.11
N ALA A 97 -12.20 -6.00 3.48
CA ALA A 97 -12.24 -7.18 4.33
C ALA A 97 -12.83 -6.86 5.72
N GLN A 98 -12.43 -5.74 6.34
CA GLN A 98 -13.02 -5.27 7.60
C GLN A 98 -14.52 -4.99 7.46
N THR A 99 -14.92 -4.35 6.37
CA THR A 99 -16.33 -4.05 6.09
C THR A 99 -17.16 -5.32 5.94
N LYS A 100 -16.63 -6.35 5.24
CA LYS A 100 -17.26 -7.67 5.14
C LYS A 100 -17.44 -8.36 6.49
N LEU A 101 -16.53 -8.15 7.43
CA LEU A 101 -16.61 -8.67 8.80
C LEU A 101 -17.52 -7.84 9.73
N GLY A 102 -18.31 -6.91 9.18
CA GLY A 102 -19.23 -6.07 9.95
C GLY A 102 -18.55 -4.92 10.70
N LEU A 103 -17.31 -4.57 10.33
CA LEU A 103 -16.61 -3.38 10.79
C LEU A 103 -16.49 -2.41 9.61
N ASN A 104 -17.51 -1.57 9.41
CA ASN A 104 -17.54 -0.66 8.26
C ASN A 104 -16.33 0.28 8.29
N THR A 105 -15.46 0.22 7.27
CA THR A 105 -14.22 0.99 7.26
C THR A 105 -14.30 2.10 6.21
N LYS A 106 -14.27 3.35 6.67
CA LYS A 106 -14.26 4.54 5.80
C LYS A 106 -12.86 5.08 5.68
N MET A 107 -12.47 5.51 4.49
CA MET A 107 -11.17 6.12 4.22
C MET A 107 -11.35 7.55 3.71
N HIS A 108 -10.57 8.47 4.27
CA HIS A 108 -10.46 9.86 3.84
C HIS A 108 -9.05 10.06 3.27
N ILE A 109 -8.94 10.17 1.95
CA ILE A 109 -7.66 10.24 1.24
C ILE A 109 -7.26 11.69 1.06
N ILE A 110 -6.01 12.03 1.39
CA ILE A 110 -5.45 13.37 1.31
C ILE A 110 -4.05 13.27 0.69
N ASN A 111 -3.74 14.12 -0.28
CA ASN A 111 -2.36 14.35 -0.70
C ASN A 111 -1.82 15.61 -0.01
N SER A 112 -1.06 15.44 1.07
CA SER A 112 -0.54 16.55 1.88
C SER A 112 0.40 17.48 1.11
N LYS A 113 1.10 16.98 0.07
CA LYS A 113 2.03 17.78 -0.74
C LYS A 113 1.33 18.60 -1.82
N ALA A 114 0.07 18.30 -2.13
CA ALA A 114 -0.72 19.05 -3.11
C ALA A 114 -1.21 20.40 -2.55
N MET A 115 -1.02 20.66 -1.26
CA MET A 115 -1.54 21.82 -0.56
C MET A 115 -0.45 22.49 0.27
N THR A 116 -0.61 23.79 0.53
CA THR A 116 0.26 24.47 1.50
C THR A 116 -0.05 23.99 2.93
N VAL A 117 0.91 24.15 3.85
CA VAL A 117 0.72 23.82 5.28
C VAL A 117 -0.47 24.58 5.87
N ILE A 118 -0.68 25.82 5.44
CA ILE A 118 -1.79 26.68 5.86
C ILE A 118 -3.13 26.09 5.41
N GLU A 119 -3.25 25.69 4.15
CA GLU A 119 -4.49 25.07 3.65
C GLU A 119 -4.73 23.68 4.24
N LEU A 120 -3.67 22.96 4.61
CA LEU A 120 -3.77 21.64 5.22
C LEU A 120 -4.25 21.72 6.68
N TYR A 121 -3.61 22.53 7.52
CA TYR A 121 -3.90 22.57 8.97
C TYR A 121 -4.86 23.68 9.38
N GLY A 122 -4.91 24.76 8.62
CA GLY A 122 -5.60 26.00 8.97
C GLY A 122 -4.63 27.09 9.41
N ILE A 123 -5.15 28.31 9.50
CA ILE A 123 -4.41 29.51 9.88
C ILE A 123 -5.22 30.36 10.85
N LEU A 124 -4.51 30.92 11.82
CA LEU A 124 -5.01 31.99 12.67
C LEU A 124 -4.59 33.31 12.06
N ASP A 125 -5.54 34.14 11.65
CA ASP A 125 -5.25 35.46 11.09
C ASP A 125 -4.50 36.32 12.13
N PRO A 126 -3.30 36.84 11.83
CA PRO A 126 -2.51 37.59 12.80
C PRO A 126 -3.14 38.93 13.20
N ILE A 127 -4.00 39.49 12.36
CA ILE A 127 -4.65 40.80 12.55
C ILE A 127 -6.01 40.61 13.22
N THR A 128 -6.90 39.83 12.61
CA THR A 128 -8.28 39.67 13.12
C THR A 128 -8.37 38.67 14.26
N ARG A 129 -7.40 37.76 14.35
CA ARG A 129 -7.41 36.58 15.24
C ARG A 129 -8.54 35.60 14.97
N ASP A 130 -9.09 35.64 13.77
CA ASP A 130 -10.05 34.64 13.31
C ASP A 130 -9.34 33.36 12.88
N TRP A 131 -9.92 32.22 13.24
CA TRP A 131 -9.42 30.91 12.86
C TRP A 131 -10.11 30.43 11.57
N THR A 132 -9.30 30.00 10.60
CA THR A 132 -9.78 29.30 9.41
C THR A 132 -9.28 27.87 9.44
N ASP A 133 -10.20 26.90 9.49
CA ASP A 133 -9.84 25.47 9.41
C ASP A 133 -9.26 25.11 8.04
N GLY A 134 -8.26 24.23 8.06
CA GLY A 134 -7.71 23.60 6.87
C GLY A 134 -8.40 22.27 6.56
N VAL A 135 -7.98 21.63 5.48
CA VAL A 135 -8.57 20.36 5.01
C VAL A 135 -8.36 19.25 6.03
N LEU A 136 -7.15 19.08 6.55
CA LEU A 136 -6.86 18.04 7.52
C LEU A 136 -7.55 18.30 8.85
N SER A 137 -7.55 19.54 9.37
CA SER A 137 -8.22 19.84 10.64
C SER A 137 -9.73 19.59 10.57
N ASN A 138 -10.38 19.95 9.46
CA ASN A 138 -11.80 19.66 9.25
C ASN A 138 -12.08 18.14 9.15
N ILE A 139 -11.32 17.41 8.33
CA ILE A 139 -11.43 15.94 8.24
C ILE A 139 -11.17 15.28 9.58
N PHE A 140 -10.16 15.76 10.33
CA PHE A 140 -9.79 15.23 11.63
C PHE A 140 -10.93 15.40 12.64
N ARG A 141 -11.61 16.55 12.67
CA ARG A 141 -12.83 16.73 13.49
C ARG A 141 -13.93 15.76 13.08
N GLU A 142 -14.17 15.61 11.78
CA GLU A 142 -15.24 14.75 11.24
C GLU A 142 -15.02 13.28 11.64
N VAL A 143 -13.82 12.74 11.43
CA VAL A 143 -13.55 11.35 11.78
C VAL A 143 -13.60 11.11 13.29
N ASN A 144 -13.25 12.10 14.11
CA ASN A 144 -13.27 11.98 15.57
C ASN A 144 -14.65 12.16 16.20
N LYS A 145 -15.70 12.50 15.43
CA LYS A 145 -17.07 12.51 15.96
C LYS A 145 -17.41 11.15 16.58
N PRO A 146 -17.98 11.11 17.80
CA PRO A 146 -18.44 9.87 18.41
C PRO A 146 -19.39 9.10 17.50
N THR A 147 -19.31 7.78 17.56
CA THR A 147 -20.16 6.89 16.76
C THR A 147 -20.55 5.70 17.61
N GLU A 148 -21.83 5.35 17.57
CA GLU A 148 -22.36 4.13 18.21
C GLU A 148 -22.23 2.93 17.27
N LYS A 149 -21.93 3.17 15.99
CA LYS A 149 -21.76 2.14 14.99
C LYS A 149 -20.40 1.48 15.13
N LYS A 150 -20.34 0.17 14.91
CA LYS A 150 -19.09 -0.58 14.79
C LYS A 150 -18.42 -0.24 13.46
N GLU A 151 -17.64 0.84 13.44
CA GLU A 151 -16.92 1.31 12.25
C GLU A 151 -15.47 1.70 12.56
N LYS A 152 -14.66 1.75 11.51
CA LYS A 152 -13.31 2.33 11.53
C LYS A 152 -13.25 3.50 10.56
N ARG A 153 -12.49 4.53 10.90
CA ARG A 153 -12.32 5.73 10.07
C ARG A 153 -10.83 6.00 9.89
N TYR A 154 -10.32 5.86 8.68
CA TYR A 154 -8.91 6.06 8.37
C TYR A 154 -8.72 7.37 7.63
N ILE A 155 -7.67 8.10 8.02
CA ILE A 155 -7.12 9.18 7.20
C ILE A 155 -5.91 8.60 6.48
N LEU A 156 -5.99 8.53 5.15
CA LEU A 156 -4.92 8.04 4.30
C LEU A 156 -4.20 9.22 3.66
N PHE A 157 -2.92 9.37 3.96
CA PHE A 157 -2.03 10.31 3.29
C PHE A 157 -1.40 9.60 2.09
N ASP A 158 -1.84 9.95 0.88
CA ASP A 158 -1.32 9.42 -0.38
C ASP A 158 -0.32 10.41 -0.99
N GLY A 159 0.97 10.12 -0.78
CA GLY A 159 2.07 10.96 -1.22
C GLY A 159 3.23 10.97 -0.23
N ASP A 160 4.40 11.40 -0.72
CA ASP A 160 5.63 11.38 0.06
C ASP A 160 5.57 12.28 1.29
N VAL A 161 6.28 11.86 2.34
CA VAL A 161 6.40 12.62 3.58
C VAL A 161 7.45 13.72 3.43
N ASP A 162 7.16 14.88 3.99
CA ASP A 162 8.08 16.02 4.06
C ASP A 162 8.16 16.52 5.50
N ALA A 163 9.34 16.98 5.91
CA ALA A 163 9.58 17.51 7.25
C ALA A 163 8.62 18.66 7.59
N LEU A 164 8.30 19.53 6.63
CA LEU A 164 7.54 20.76 6.87
C LEU A 164 6.13 20.51 7.41
N TRP A 165 5.41 19.52 6.85
CA TRP A 165 4.04 19.25 7.28
C TRP A 165 3.97 18.13 8.32
N VAL A 166 4.90 17.17 8.31
CA VAL A 166 4.85 16.02 9.22
C VAL A 166 5.23 16.39 10.66
N GLU A 167 6.00 17.47 10.85
CA GLU A 167 6.36 17.93 12.19
C GLU A 167 5.14 18.24 13.06
N ASN A 168 4.10 18.84 12.48
CA ASN A 168 2.83 19.12 13.15
C ASN A 168 2.04 17.85 13.52
N MET A 169 2.38 16.69 12.94
CA MET A 169 1.75 15.39 13.23
C MET A 169 2.45 14.62 14.35
N ASN A 170 3.65 15.01 14.76
CA ASN A 170 4.47 14.26 15.70
C ASN A 170 3.74 13.88 17.00
N SER A 171 2.94 14.79 17.55
CA SER A 171 2.15 14.61 18.78
C SER A 171 0.90 13.74 18.60
N VAL A 172 0.39 13.59 17.38
CA VAL A 172 -0.73 12.67 17.09
C VAL A 172 -0.21 11.30 16.70
N MET A 173 0.99 11.20 16.14
CA MET A 173 1.62 9.94 15.74
C MET A 173 2.19 9.17 16.95
N ASP A 174 2.59 9.86 18.01
CA ASP A 174 3.05 9.24 19.24
C ASP A 174 1.90 8.74 20.15
N ASP A 175 2.24 8.25 21.34
CA ASP A 175 1.28 7.68 22.29
C ASP A 175 0.30 8.71 22.88
N ASN A 176 0.56 10.02 22.73
CA ASN A 176 -0.36 11.07 23.18
C ASN A 176 -1.62 11.10 22.31
N LYS A 177 -1.51 10.71 21.03
CA LYS A 177 -2.63 10.70 20.07
C LYS A 177 -3.33 12.05 19.97
N LEU A 178 -2.58 13.15 20.04
CA LEU A 178 -3.11 14.51 20.14
C LEU A 178 -2.65 15.38 18.97
N LEU A 179 -3.59 15.76 18.09
CA LEU A 179 -3.33 16.78 17.08
C LEU A 179 -3.42 18.16 17.73
N THR A 180 -2.36 18.96 17.61
CA THR A 180 -2.33 20.33 18.14
C THR A 180 -2.30 21.32 16.98
N LEU A 181 -3.33 22.17 16.90
CA LEU A 181 -3.46 23.17 15.85
C LEU A 181 -2.81 24.49 16.27
N ALA A 182 -2.53 25.36 15.29
CA ALA A 182 -1.87 26.65 15.53
C ALA A 182 -2.68 27.62 16.41
N ASN A 183 -4.02 27.47 16.46
CA ASN A 183 -4.89 28.20 17.40
C ASN A 183 -4.81 27.68 18.86
N GLY A 184 -3.99 26.66 19.13
CA GLY A 184 -3.86 26.03 20.45
C GLY A 184 -4.88 24.93 20.74
N GLU A 185 -5.80 24.65 19.82
CA GLU A 185 -6.76 23.56 19.95
C GLU A 185 -6.06 22.19 19.93
N ARG A 186 -6.51 21.31 20.81
CA ARG A 186 -5.94 19.97 21.00
C ARG A 186 -7.02 18.91 20.79
N ILE A 187 -6.93 18.17 19.70
CA ILE A 187 -7.93 17.16 19.32
C ILE A 187 -7.32 15.77 19.49
N ARG A 188 -7.91 14.95 20.38
CA ARG A 188 -7.43 13.59 20.64
C ARG A 188 -8.03 12.60 19.65
N LEU A 189 -7.18 11.81 19.00
CA LEU A 189 -7.57 10.75 18.08
C LEU A 189 -8.30 9.63 18.83
N GLN A 190 -9.53 9.34 18.40
CA GLN A 190 -10.38 8.29 18.97
C GLN A 190 -9.92 6.88 18.55
N GLY A 191 -10.27 5.86 19.33
CA GLY A 191 -9.85 4.47 19.09
C GLY A 191 -10.43 3.81 17.83
N HIS A 192 -11.50 4.36 17.27
CA HIS A 192 -12.03 3.95 15.95
C HIS A 192 -11.32 4.63 14.78
N CYS A 193 -10.44 5.60 15.03
CA CYS A 193 -9.67 6.28 14.01
C CYS A 193 -8.25 5.72 13.89
N ALA A 194 -7.68 5.78 12.68
CA ALA A 194 -6.27 5.49 12.45
C ALA A 194 -5.70 6.37 11.33
N LEU A 195 -4.38 6.56 11.34
CA LEU A 195 -3.64 7.29 10.33
C LEU A 195 -2.84 6.31 9.48
N LEU A 196 -3.01 6.40 8.17
CA LEU A 196 -2.29 5.61 7.18
C LEU A 196 -1.49 6.53 6.27
N PHE A 197 -0.30 6.10 5.89
CA PHE A 197 0.54 6.82 4.94
C PHE A 197 0.92 5.84 3.83
N GLU A 198 0.58 6.17 2.59
CA GLU A 198 1.07 5.47 1.40
C GLU A 198 2.22 6.30 0.82
N VAL A 199 3.44 5.78 0.92
CA VAL A 199 4.67 6.55 0.62
C VAL A 199 5.60 5.77 -0.31
N GLY A 200 6.28 6.48 -1.21
CA GLY A 200 7.25 5.89 -2.13
C GLY A 200 8.54 5.52 -1.41
N ASP A 201 9.16 6.54 -0.79
CA ASP A 201 10.36 6.43 0.02
C ASP A 201 10.29 7.35 1.25
N LEU A 202 11.25 7.18 2.17
CA LEU A 202 11.34 7.93 3.42
C LEU A 202 12.63 8.77 3.50
N GLN A 203 13.27 9.08 2.36
CA GLN A 203 14.61 9.70 2.38
C GLN A 203 14.62 11.10 3.03
N TYR A 204 13.47 11.78 3.04
CA TYR A 204 13.27 13.11 3.62
C TYR A 204 12.57 13.09 4.99
N ALA A 205 12.30 11.90 5.54
CA ALA A 205 11.69 11.76 6.85
C ALA A 205 12.77 11.50 7.92
N SER A 206 12.68 12.17 9.07
CA SER A 206 13.62 11.93 10.16
C SER A 206 13.39 10.53 10.77
N PRO A 207 14.46 9.84 11.23
CA PRO A 207 14.29 8.55 11.93
C PRO A 207 13.39 8.64 13.17
N ALA A 208 13.35 9.81 13.83
CA ALA A 208 12.48 10.06 14.98
C ALA A 208 10.99 10.19 14.61
N THR A 209 10.68 10.58 13.38
CA THR A 209 9.32 10.59 12.84
C THR A 209 8.89 9.18 12.45
N VAL A 210 9.76 8.46 11.73
CA VAL A 210 9.49 7.10 11.25
C VAL A 210 9.31 6.12 12.41
N SER A 211 10.06 6.27 13.51
CA SER A 211 9.97 5.37 14.68
C SER A 211 8.64 5.41 15.43
N ARG A 212 7.82 6.46 15.22
CA ARG A 212 6.48 6.61 15.83
C ARG A 212 5.41 5.85 15.07
N ALA A 213 5.67 5.47 13.81
CA ALA A 213 4.73 4.74 12.98
C ALA A 213 5.03 3.25 12.95
N GLY A 214 3.99 2.43 12.78
CA GLY A 214 4.15 1.06 12.29
C GLY A 214 4.64 1.09 10.85
N MET A 215 5.50 0.14 10.46
CA MET A 215 6.12 0.12 9.13
C MET A 215 5.77 -1.18 8.42
N VAL A 216 5.23 -1.06 7.20
CA VAL A 216 4.96 -2.20 6.31
C VAL A 216 5.57 -1.91 4.94
N TYR A 217 6.66 -2.59 4.63
CA TYR A 217 7.32 -2.51 3.33
C TYR A 217 6.65 -3.43 2.32
N VAL A 218 6.35 -2.88 1.15
CA VAL A 218 5.76 -3.59 0.02
C VAL A 218 6.70 -3.47 -1.16
N ASP A 219 7.43 -4.54 -1.42
CA ASP A 219 8.41 -4.61 -2.51
C ASP A 219 7.73 -5.05 -3.83
N PRO A 220 7.85 -4.28 -4.93
CA PRO A 220 7.34 -4.66 -6.25
C PRO A 220 7.87 -5.99 -6.76
N LYS A 221 9.07 -6.42 -6.33
CA LYS A 221 9.62 -7.74 -6.68
C LYS A 221 8.70 -8.88 -6.24
N ASN A 222 7.93 -8.69 -5.16
CA ASN A 222 6.97 -9.69 -4.66
C ASN A 222 5.69 -9.80 -5.50
N LEU A 223 5.31 -8.73 -6.19
CA LEU A 223 4.11 -8.68 -7.03
C LEU A 223 4.43 -9.11 -8.47
N ASN A 224 5.59 -8.67 -8.99
CA ASN A 224 5.97 -8.81 -10.39
C ASN A 224 4.93 -8.15 -11.35
N TYR A 225 5.13 -8.26 -12.66
CA TYR A 225 4.22 -7.68 -13.66
C TYR A 225 3.13 -8.64 -14.13
N ASP A 226 3.32 -9.96 -13.99
CA ASP A 226 2.38 -10.97 -14.50
C ASP A 226 0.95 -10.84 -13.96
N PRO A 227 0.72 -10.58 -12.66
CA PRO A 227 -0.65 -10.43 -12.14
C PRO A 227 -1.45 -9.31 -12.79
N TYR A 228 -0.77 -8.27 -13.29
CA TYR A 228 -1.41 -7.21 -14.08
C TYR A 228 -1.96 -7.75 -15.39
N TRP A 229 -1.17 -8.56 -16.12
CA TRP A 229 -1.61 -9.22 -17.35
C TRP A 229 -2.80 -10.15 -17.09
N GLN A 230 -2.70 -11.00 -16.06
CA GLN A 230 -3.76 -11.95 -15.70
C GLN A 230 -5.08 -11.25 -15.35
N LYS A 231 -5.03 -10.10 -14.66
CA LYS A 231 -6.21 -9.28 -14.43
C LYS A 231 -6.72 -8.65 -15.73
N TRP A 232 -5.84 -8.11 -16.57
CA TRP A 232 -6.25 -7.47 -17.81
C TRP A 232 -6.93 -8.46 -18.77
N ILE A 233 -6.39 -9.67 -18.90
CA ILE A 233 -6.93 -10.68 -19.80
C ILE A 233 -8.25 -11.27 -19.29
N SER A 234 -8.42 -11.40 -17.96
CA SER A 234 -9.67 -11.92 -17.38
C SER A 234 -10.87 -11.00 -17.59
N LEU A 235 -10.63 -9.71 -17.83
CA LEU A 235 -11.68 -8.73 -18.16
C LEU A 235 -12.16 -8.81 -19.62
N ARG A 236 -11.48 -9.59 -20.48
CA ARG A 236 -11.90 -9.78 -21.88
C ARG A 236 -13.08 -10.76 -21.97
N SER A 237 -14.06 -10.47 -22.81
CA SER A 237 -15.30 -11.27 -22.92
C SER A 237 -15.10 -12.62 -23.62
N SER A 238 -14.26 -12.66 -24.67
CA SER A 238 -14.09 -13.85 -25.50
C SER A 238 -13.02 -14.80 -24.97
N LYS A 239 -13.40 -16.04 -24.65
CA LYS A 239 -12.45 -17.07 -24.21
C LYS A 239 -11.40 -17.42 -25.27
N ILE A 240 -11.80 -17.40 -26.54
CA ILE A 240 -10.89 -17.66 -27.67
C ILE A 240 -9.83 -16.57 -27.76
N GLU A 241 -10.23 -15.30 -27.58
CA GLU A 241 -9.32 -14.16 -27.54
C GLU A 241 -8.37 -14.27 -26.34
N GLN A 242 -8.89 -14.60 -25.16
CA GLN A 242 -8.07 -14.83 -23.96
C GLN A 242 -6.97 -15.86 -24.20
N ASP A 243 -7.32 -17.02 -24.75
CA ASP A 243 -6.38 -18.11 -24.98
C ASP A 243 -5.33 -17.76 -26.06
N LEU A 244 -5.73 -17.05 -27.11
CA LEU A 244 -4.81 -16.59 -28.15
C LEU A 244 -3.82 -15.55 -27.61
N LEU A 245 -4.31 -14.53 -26.92
CA LEU A 245 -3.49 -13.47 -26.34
C LEU A 245 -2.53 -14.01 -25.27
N ASN A 246 -2.98 -14.97 -24.44
CA ASN A 246 -2.09 -15.63 -23.48
C ASN A 246 -0.94 -16.37 -24.17
N LYS A 247 -1.21 -17.08 -25.28
CA LYS A 247 -0.14 -17.73 -26.07
C LYS A 247 0.85 -16.70 -26.63
N LEU A 248 0.36 -15.55 -27.11
CA LEU A 248 1.21 -14.48 -27.62
C LEU A 248 2.02 -13.81 -26.51
N TYR A 249 1.41 -13.58 -25.35
CA TYR A 249 2.08 -13.00 -24.18
C TYR A 249 3.25 -13.87 -23.71
N THR A 250 3.04 -15.18 -23.54
CA THR A 250 4.11 -16.09 -23.15
C THR A 250 5.19 -16.20 -24.23
N LYS A 251 4.82 -16.17 -25.52
CA LYS A 251 5.76 -16.32 -26.63
C LYS A 251 6.59 -15.06 -26.90
N TYR A 252 6.02 -13.87 -26.74
CA TYR A 252 6.65 -12.62 -27.18
C TYR A 252 6.88 -11.66 -26.02
N THR A 253 5.88 -11.40 -25.18
CA THR A 253 5.99 -10.36 -24.15
C THR A 253 7.03 -10.71 -23.08
N ILE A 254 7.00 -11.94 -22.54
CA ILE A 254 7.96 -12.37 -21.52
C ILE A 254 9.41 -12.31 -22.05
N PRO A 255 9.75 -12.93 -23.20
CA PRO A 255 11.12 -12.84 -23.74
C PRO A 255 11.56 -11.41 -24.08
N CYS A 256 10.64 -10.54 -24.53
CA CYS A 256 10.99 -9.14 -24.79
C CYS A 256 11.31 -8.38 -23.50
N ILE A 257 10.58 -8.62 -22.40
CA ILE A 257 10.88 -8.00 -21.09
C ILE A 257 12.20 -8.54 -20.55
N ASP A 258 12.43 -9.85 -20.64
CA ASP A 258 13.67 -10.50 -20.18
C ASP A 258 14.89 -10.02 -20.98
N LEU A 259 14.75 -9.80 -22.29
CA LEU A 259 15.80 -9.18 -23.10
C LEU A 259 16.16 -7.78 -22.60
N VAL A 260 15.15 -6.98 -22.24
CA VAL A 260 15.37 -5.59 -21.81
C VAL A 260 16.02 -5.54 -20.43
N TYR A 261 15.47 -6.26 -19.44
CA TYR A 261 15.92 -6.17 -18.03
C TYR A 261 17.03 -7.16 -17.68
N GLU A 262 16.96 -8.39 -18.16
CA GLU A 262 17.92 -9.45 -17.83
C GLU A 262 18.98 -9.62 -18.93
N GLY A 263 18.76 -9.08 -20.13
CA GLY A 263 19.65 -9.30 -21.27
C GLY A 263 19.60 -10.73 -21.81
N LEU A 264 18.53 -11.47 -21.53
CA LEU A 264 18.40 -12.87 -21.91
C LEU A 264 17.85 -13.00 -23.33
N VAL A 265 18.58 -13.70 -24.20
CA VAL A 265 18.16 -14.01 -25.59
C VAL A 265 18.28 -15.50 -25.81
N ASP A 266 17.17 -16.18 -26.10
CA ASP A 266 17.14 -17.63 -26.41
C ASP A 266 17.93 -18.49 -25.40
N GLY A 267 17.81 -18.17 -24.11
CA GLY A 267 18.50 -18.88 -23.02
C GLY A 267 19.98 -18.52 -22.85
N ARG A 268 20.50 -17.55 -23.60
CA ARG A 268 21.86 -17.03 -23.44
C ARG A 268 21.84 -15.72 -22.66
N GLN A 269 22.65 -15.67 -21.60
CA GLN A 269 22.83 -14.46 -20.80
C GLN A 269 23.69 -13.44 -21.56
N GLY A 270 23.06 -12.37 -22.02
CA GLY A 270 23.71 -11.20 -22.61
C GLY A 270 23.89 -10.06 -21.61
N LYS A 271 24.12 -8.86 -22.14
CA LYS A 271 24.07 -7.62 -21.35
C LYS A 271 22.66 -7.03 -21.46
N PRO A 272 22.03 -6.63 -20.34
CA PRO A 272 20.77 -5.91 -20.35
C PRO A 272 20.83 -4.66 -21.24
N LEU A 273 19.70 -4.32 -21.86
CA LEU A 273 19.61 -3.12 -22.69
C LEU A 273 19.64 -1.86 -21.82
N LYS A 274 20.37 -0.84 -22.28
CA LYS A 274 20.42 0.45 -21.58
C LYS A 274 19.23 1.31 -21.99
N LEU A 275 18.33 1.56 -21.05
CA LEU A 275 17.22 2.48 -21.24
C LEU A 275 17.68 3.93 -21.05
N ILE A 276 17.27 4.82 -21.97
CA ILE A 276 17.54 6.27 -21.86
C ILE A 276 16.67 6.89 -20.76
N VAL A 277 15.41 6.45 -20.67
CA VAL A 277 14.45 6.88 -19.66
C VAL A 277 14.20 5.70 -18.73
N PRO A 278 14.20 5.89 -17.40
CA PRO A 278 13.84 4.82 -16.47
C PRO A 278 12.44 4.30 -16.77
N GLN A 279 12.33 3.00 -17.00
CA GLN A 279 11.06 2.30 -17.12
C GLN A 279 11.06 1.10 -16.20
N THR A 280 9.87 0.61 -15.86
CA THR A 280 9.67 -0.63 -15.13
C THR A 280 9.04 -1.67 -16.06
N ASN A 281 9.26 -2.94 -15.76
CA ASN A 281 8.63 -4.06 -16.48
C ASN A 281 7.10 -3.93 -16.48
N LEU A 282 6.51 -3.52 -15.35
CA LEU A 282 5.09 -3.23 -15.23
C LEU A 282 4.64 -2.08 -16.14
N ASN A 283 5.42 -1.00 -16.26
CA ASN A 283 5.08 0.11 -17.15
C ASN A 283 5.06 -0.33 -18.62
N MET A 284 6.04 -1.14 -19.04
CA MET A 284 6.08 -1.69 -20.41
C MET A 284 4.85 -2.56 -20.70
N LEU A 285 4.50 -3.44 -19.76
CA LEU A 285 3.31 -4.28 -19.89
C LEU A 285 2.02 -3.46 -19.90
N THR A 286 1.94 -2.44 -19.05
CA THR A 286 0.78 -1.53 -18.97
C THR A 286 0.58 -0.81 -20.30
N GLN A 287 1.65 -0.30 -20.91
CA GLN A 287 1.62 0.34 -22.22
C GLN A 287 1.18 -0.63 -23.33
N LEU A 288 1.68 -1.87 -23.31
CA LEU A 288 1.23 -2.92 -24.24
C LEU A 288 -0.28 -3.16 -24.11
N CYS A 289 -0.77 -3.33 -22.88
CA CYS A 289 -2.19 -3.56 -22.61
C CYS A 289 -3.06 -2.37 -23.04
N MET A 290 -2.59 -1.13 -22.83
CA MET A 290 -3.28 0.08 -23.31
C MET A 290 -3.33 0.13 -24.84
N MET A 291 -2.24 -0.22 -25.53
CA MET A 291 -2.21 -0.30 -26.99
C MET A 291 -3.18 -1.38 -27.50
N LEU A 292 -3.18 -2.56 -26.88
CA LEU A 292 -4.11 -3.64 -27.23
C LEU A 292 -5.58 -3.25 -26.98
N ASN A 293 -5.88 -2.50 -25.91
CA ASN A 293 -7.22 -1.94 -25.69
C ASN A 293 -7.66 -1.01 -26.83
N ALA A 294 -6.73 -0.24 -27.39
CA ALA A 294 -7.05 0.68 -28.49
C ALA A 294 -7.21 -0.02 -29.84
N LEU A 295 -6.53 -1.15 -30.05
CA LEU A 295 -6.50 -1.87 -31.34
C LEU A 295 -7.53 -3.00 -31.43
N LEU A 296 -7.85 -3.65 -30.31
CA LEU A 296 -8.79 -4.75 -30.27
C LEU A 296 -10.20 -4.19 -30.11
N GLU A 297 -11.07 -4.45 -31.09
CA GLU A 297 -12.49 -4.12 -30.99
C GLU A 297 -13.13 -4.88 -29.82
N GLU A 298 -13.93 -4.19 -29.00
CA GLU A 298 -14.79 -4.87 -28.04
C GLU A 298 -15.83 -5.67 -28.83
N TYR A 299 -15.68 -7.00 -28.85
CA TYR A 299 -16.75 -7.88 -29.30
C TYR A 299 -17.95 -7.67 -28.37
N LYS A 300 -18.88 -6.82 -28.77
CA LYS A 300 -20.22 -6.78 -28.19
C LYS A 300 -20.88 -8.10 -28.54
N VAL A 301 -21.07 -8.92 -27.51
CA VAL A 301 -21.94 -10.07 -27.61
C VAL A 301 -23.36 -9.49 -27.57
N ASP A 302 -24.02 -9.44 -28.73
CA ASP A 302 -25.47 -9.18 -28.85
C ASP A 302 -26.29 -10.29 -28.16
#